data_AF-A0A2V8M611-F1
#
_entry.id   AF-A0A2V8M611-F1
#
_cell.length_a   1.000
_cell.length_b   1.000
_cell.length_c   1.000
_cell.angle_alpha   90.00
_cell.angle_beta   90.00
_cell.angle_gamma   90.00
#
_symmetry.space_group_name_H-M   'P 1'
#
loop_
_entity.id
_entity.type
_entity.pdbx_description
1 polymer ?
#
loop_
_entity_poly.entity_id
_entity_poly.type
_entity_poly.pdbx_seq_one_letter_code
_entity_poly.pdbx_strand_id
1 'polypeptide(L)'
;MLSALSVRMGDHLRTAESRKEAGRFEDEKFVRFHRRVLSEACRRDEPGYSDWGWTESGRLDVDRFNDFRDQAERLLITRSHDSDPSGWEDPRATLFLDQWDSIVEDARYILVYGFPWDVSEAMQWLWIEEFLKHPEYAYRIWDFYNQRVRDFYVKHAHRCLLIHINAVPANLERFVFLLGKLGIGSADLDRRRRILGRAGYSLSGRIH
;
A
#
# COMPACT_ATOMS: atom_id res chain seq x y z
N MET A 1 -9.11 0.32 -7.70
CA MET A 1 -8.97 1.75 -8.09
C MET A 1 -7.58 2.03 -8.65
N LEU A 2 -6.48 1.77 -7.93
CA LEU A 2 -5.12 1.93 -8.49
C LEU A 2 -4.84 0.98 -9.67
N SER A 3 -5.36 -0.25 -9.60
CA SER A 3 -5.37 -1.19 -10.74
C SER A 3 -6.08 -0.66 -11.99
N ALA A 4 -7.08 0.23 -11.83
CA ALA A 4 -7.78 0.87 -12.95
C ALA A 4 -7.01 2.08 -13.52
N LEU A 5 -5.91 2.49 -12.86
CA LEU A 5 -4.99 3.56 -13.30
C LEU A 5 -3.67 2.98 -13.84
N SER A 6 -3.71 1.73 -14.32
CA SER A 6 -2.56 1.00 -14.87
C SER A 6 -1.38 0.81 -13.91
N VAL A 7 -1.61 0.86 -12.59
CA VAL A 7 -0.62 0.43 -11.60
C VAL A 7 -0.75 -1.08 -11.43
N ARG A 8 0.30 -1.84 -11.79
CA ARG A 8 0.33 -3.30 -11.55
C ARG A 8 0.55 -3.53 -10.05
N MET A 9 -0.49 -3.96 -9.34
CA MET A 9 -0.49 -4.17 -7.88
C MET A 9 0.08 -5.53 -7.42
N GLY A 10 0.81 -6.24 -8.28
CA GLY A 10 1.27 -7.62 -8.04
C GLY A 10 0.79 -8.61 -9.09
N ASP A 11 1.52 -9.72 -9.20
CA ASP A 11 1.24 -10.80 -10.16
C ASP A 11 0.39 -11.92 -9.52
N HIS A 12 0.42 -12.00 -8.18
CA HIS A 12 -0.37 -12.92 -7.37
C HIS A 12 -1.10 -12.12 -6.29
N LEU A 13 -2.17 -11.45 -6.72
CA LEU A 13 -3.14 -10.87 -5.79
C LEU A 13 -3.87 -12.03 -5.11
N ARG A 14 -4.05 -11.98 -3.79
CA ARG A 14 -4.99 -12.91 -3.12
C ARG A 14 -6.38 -12.68 -3.72
N THR A 15 -6.77 -13.50 -4.69
CA THR A 15 -8.09 -13.41 -5.31
C THR A 15 -9.15 -13.83 -4.31
N ALA A 16 -10.22 -13.05 -4.25
CA ALA A 16 -11.32 -13.31 -3.34
C ALA A 16 -12.11 -14.55 -3.76
N GLU A 17 -11.74 -15.72 -3.26
CA GLU A 17 -12.56 -16.93 -3.47
C GLU A 17 -13.76 -16.97 -2.50
N SER A 18 -13.77 -16.09 -1.50
CA SER A 18 -14.85 -15.96 -0.51
C SER A 18 -15.16 -14.51 -0.15
N ARG A 19 -16.36 -14.24 0.39
CA ARG A 19 -16.71 -12.96 1.04
C ARG A 19 -15.69 -12.54 2.11
N LYS A 20 -14.91 -13.47 2.66
CA LYS A 20 -13.82 -13.22 3.64
C LYS A 20 -12.56 -12.60 3.02
N GLU A 21 -12.43 -12.67 1.69
CA GLU A 21 -11.25 -12.22 0.94
C GLU A 21 -11.58 -11.08 -0.05
N ALA A 22 -12.86 -10.75 -0.22
CA ALA A 22 -13.33 -9.65 -1.05
C ALA A 22 -12.76 -8.31 -0.54
N GLY A 23 -11.76 -7.78 -1.25
CA GLY A 23 -11.14 -6.48 -0.96
C GLY A 23 -9.64 -6.53 -0.61
N ARG A 24 -9.04 -7.72 -0.47
CA ARG A 24 -7.58 -7.84 -0.29
C ARG A 24 -6.90 -7.90 -1.65
N PHE A 25 -6.07 -6.90 -1.94
CA PHE A 25 -5.19 -6.88 -3.12
C PHE A 25 -3.72 -6.96 -2.69
N GLU A 26 -3.47 -7.67 -1.59
CA GLU A 26 -2.13 -7.84 -1.03
C GLU A 26 -1.31 -8.79 -1.91
N ASP A 27 -0.06 -8.44 -2.21
CA ASP A 27 0.89 -9.31 -2.91
C ASP A 27 1.38 -10.40 -1.95
N GLU A 28 1.06 -11.66 -2.23
CA GLU A 28 1.32 -12.78 -1.32
C GLU A 28 2.81 -12.91 -0.96
N LYS A 29 3.72 -12.58 -1.88
CA LYS A 29 5.16 -12.68 -1.64
C LYS A 29 5.60 -11.63 -0.61
N PHE A 30 5.07 -10.40 -0.70
CA PHE A 30 5.32 -9.34 0.27
C PHE A 30 4.68 -9.65 1.62
N VAL A 31 3.46 -10.15 1.65
CA VAL A 31 2.81 -10.58 2.89
C VAL A 31 3.63 -11.63 3.61
N ARG A 32 4.05 -12.68 2.88
CA ARG A 32 4.88 -13.75 3.46
C ARG A 32 6.21 -13.22 3.97
N PHE A 33 6.85 -12.33 3.21
CA PHE A 33 8.08 -11.67 3.61
C PHE A 33 7.90 -10.85 4.89
N HIS A 34 6.94 -9.93 4.93
CA HIS A 34 6.72 -9.07 6.10
C HIS A 34 6.40 -9.90 7.34
N ARG A 35 5.54 -10.92 7.23
CA ARG A 35 5.25 -11.82 8.36
C ARG A 35 6.49 -12.49 8.92
N ARG A 36 7.40 -12.92 8.05
CA ARG A 36 8.68 -13.52 8.45
C ARG A 36 9.59 -12.51 9.14
N VAL A 37 9.70 -11.29 8.63
CA VAL A 37 10.48 -10.24 9.29
C VAL A 37 9.87 -9.91 10.66
N LEU A 38 8.55 -9.76 10.73
CA LEU A 38 7.83 -9.42 11.95
C LEU A 38 7.94 -10.49 13.03
N SER A 39 8.00 -11.78 12.67
CA SER A 39 8.20 -12.85 13.66
C SER A 39 9.56 -12.80 14.36
N GLU A 40 10.57 -12.18 13.74
CA GLU A 40 11.88 -11.94 14.36
C GLU A 40 12.02 -10.54 14.97
N ALA A 41 11.27 -9.56 14.45
CA ALA A 41 11.27 -8.17 14.94
C ALA A 41 10.42 -7.97 16.21
N CYS A 42 9.39 -8.79 16.40
CA CYS A 42 8.56 -8.77 17.60
C CYS A 42 9.20 -9.55 18.74
N ARG A 43 8.99 -9.09 19.98
CA ARG A 43 9.42 -9.82 21.17
C ARG A 43 8.52 -11.05 21.37
N ARG A 44 9.12 -12.24 21.41
CA ARG A 44 8.39 -13.53 21.42
C ARG A 44 7.55 -13.75 22.69
N ASP A 45 7.96 -13.15 23.81
CA ASP A 45 7.35 -13.37 25.12
C ASP A 45 6.34 -12.27 25.51
N GLU A 46 5.89 -11.47 24.55
CA GLU A 46 5.01 -10.34 24.81
C GLU A 46 3.60 -10.54 24.23
N PRO A 47 2.52 -10.23 24.98
CA PRO A 47 1.17 -10.26 24.44
C PRO A 47 1.00 -9.30 23.26
N GLY A 48 0.14 -9.68 22.32
CA GLY A 48 -0.16 -8.90 21.13
C GLY A 48 -0.40 -9.80 19.93
N TYR A 49 -0.10 -9.28 18.74
CA TYR A 49 -0.24 -10.02 17.48
C TYR A 49 0.93 -9.72 16.56
N SER A 50 1.98 -10.55 16.67
CA SER A 50 3.23 -10.40 15.93
C SER A 50 3.07 -10.49 14.40
N ASP A 51 2.04 -11.17 13.89
CA ASP A 51 1.71 -11.19 12.46
C ASP A 51 1.36 -9.80 11.89
N TRP A 52 0.97 -8.88 12.77
CA TRP A 52 0.72 -7.46 12.51
C TRP A 52 1.76 -6.55 13.16
N GLY A 53 2.89 -7.11 13.61
CA GLY A 53 4.02 -6.33 14.09
C GLY A 53 3.77 -5.51 15.34
N TRP A 54 2.75 -5.86 16.11
CA TRP A 54 2.34 -5.13 17.29
C TRP A 54 2.31 -6.04 18.52
N THR A 55 2.93 -5.56 19.59
CA THR A 55 2.90 -6.12 20.93
C THR A 55 2.54 -5.02 21.92
N GLU A 56 2.15 -5.37 23.16
CA GLU A 56 1.63 -4.38 24.12
C GLU A 56 2.60 -3.25 24.47
N SER A 57 3.93 -3.47 24.41
CA SER A 57 4.93 -2.41 24.59
C SER A 57 4.97 -1.40 23.46
N GLY A 58 4.32 -1.68 22.32
CA GLY A 58 4.41 -0.87 21.12
C GLY A 58 5.85 -0.78 20.62
N ARG A 59 6.68 -1.80 20.84
CA ARG A 59 8.07 -1.84 20.37
C ARG A 59 8.21 -2.85 19.24
N LEU A 60 8.89 -2.43 18.18
CA LEU A 60 9.25 -3.26 17.04
C LEU A 60 10.72 -3.01 16.73
N ASP A 61 11.52 -4.07 16.69
CA ASP A 61 12.93 -4.00 16.30
C ASP A 61 13.02 -3.90 14.77
N VAL A 62 12.87 -2.68 14.24
CA VAL A 62 12.85 -2.43 12.79
C VAL A 62 14.18 -2.78 12.11
N ASP A 63 15.28 -2.82 12.87
CA ASP A 63 16.60 -3.16 12.34
C ASP A 63 16.68 -4.63 11.90
N ARG A 64 15.80 -5.50 12.43
CA ARG A 64 15.66 -6.89 11.96
C ARG A 64 15.34 -7.01 10.49
N PHE A 65 14.73 -6.00 9.87
CA PHE A 65 14.54 -5.99 8.43
C PHE A 65 15.87 -6.15 7.66
N ASN A 66 16.97 -5.59 8.18
CA ASN A 66 18.26 -5.65 7.51
C ASN A 66 18.80 -7.08 7.39
N ASP A 67 18.45 -7.96 8.33
CA ASP A 67 18.76 -9.40 8.26
C ASP A 67 18.07 -10.08 7.05
N PHE A 68 17.05 -9.43 6.48
CA PHE A 68 16.27 -9.90 5.33
C PHE A 68 16.43 -9.01 4.08
N ARG A 69 17.38 -8.07 4.06
CA ARG A 69 17.58 -7.11 2.95
C ARG A 69 17.73 -7.81 1.60
N ASP A 70 18.57 -8.84 1.50
CA ASP A 70 18.76 -9.62 0.26
C ASP A 70 17.47 -10.30 -0.23
N GLN A 71 16.55 -10.65 0.69
CA GLN A 71 15.24 -11.20 0.31
C GLN A 71 14.32 -10.11 -0.21
N ALA A 72 14.33 -8.93 0.42
CA ALA A 72 13.58 -7.76 -0.03
C ALA A 72 13.99 -7.30 -1.43
N GLU A 73 15.30 -7.18 -1.69
CA GLU A 73 15.85 -6.80 -2.99
C GLU A 73 15.48 -7.82 -4.09
N ARG A 74 15.54 -9.12 -3.77
CA ARG A 74 15.08 -10.17 -4.69
C ARG A 74 13.60 -10.06 -5.05
N LEU A 75 12.73 -9.67 -4.11
CA LEU A 75 11.32 -9.43 -4.41
C LEU A 75 11.15 -8.31 -5.43
N LEU A 76 11.92 -7.22 -5.31
CA LEU A 76 11.91 -6.10 -6.24
C LEU A 76 12.41 -6.49 -7.64
N ILE A 77 13.52 -7.24 -7.73
CA ILE A 77 14.09 -7.71 -9.00
C ILE A 77 13.10 -8.60 -9.76
N THR A 78 12.41 -9.51 -9.07
CA THR A 78 11.44 -10.40 -9.74
C THR A 78 10.25 -9.65 -10.35
N ARG A 79 10.07 -8.36 -10.03
CA ARG A 79 9.01 -7.50 -10.54
C ARG A 79 9.46 -6.50 -11.60
N SER A 80 10.76 -6.24 -11.73
CA SER A 80 11.28 -5.22 -12.66
C SER A 80 11.27 -5.64 -14.14
N HIS A 81 10.68 -6.80 -14.47
CA HIS A 81 10.71 -7.34 -15.83
C HIS A 81 9.70 -6.69 -16.79
N ASP A 82 8.72 -5.94 -16.30
CA ASP A 82 7.72 -5.28 -17.14
C ASP A 82 7.84 -3.75 -17.08
N SER A 83 7.76 -3.10 -18.24
CA SER A 83 7.95 -1.66 -18.46
C SER A 83 6.82 -0.75 -17.94
N ASP A 84 5.99 -1.26 -17.03
CA ASP A 84 4.88 -0.51 -16.41
C ASP A 84 5.20 -0.14 -14.96
N PRO A 85 4.68 0.98 -14.44
CA PRO A 85 4.73 1.29 -13.01
C PRO A 85 4.14 0.14 -12.19
N SER A 86 4.99 -0.48 -11.36
CA SER A 86 4.60 -1.59 -10.49
C SER A 86 4.64 -1.14 -9.03
N GLY A 87 3.63 -1.54 -8.26
CA GLY A 87 3.57 -1.30 -6.83
C GLY A 87 3.00 -2.52 -6.11
N TRP A 88 3.07 -2.52 -4.79
CA TRP A 88 2.40 -3.51 -3.95
C TRP A 88 1.66 -2.78 -2.84
N GLU A 89 0.68 -3.47 -2.27
CA GLU A 89 0.00 -3.04 -1.06
C GLU A 89 0.11 -4.15 -0.03
N ASP A 90 0.46 -3.76 1.19
CA ASP A 90 0.42 -4.58 2.39
C ASP A 90 0.41 -3.61 3.57
N PRO A 91 -0.60 -3.64 4.46
CA PRO A 91 -0.61 -2.76 5.62
C PRO A 91 0.69 -2.83 6.43
N ARG A 92 1.30 -4.02 6.55
CA ARG A 92 2.54 -4.29 7.30
C ARG A 92 3.75 -3.58 6.70
N ALA A 93 3.73 -3.21 5.42
CA ALA A 93 4.80 -2.41 4.83
C ALA A 93 4.96 -1.05 5.53
N THR A 94 3.88 -0.53 6.14
CA THR A 94 3.87 0.68 6.98
C THR A 94 4.89 0.60 8.13
N LEU A 95 5.14 -0.62 8.64
CA LEU A 95 6.06 -0.83 9.75
C LEU A 95 7.54 -0.70 9.37
N PHE A 96 7.82 -0.73 8.07
CA PHE A 96 9.16 -0.77 7.49
C PHE A 96 9.35 0.31 6.41
N LEU A 97 8.62 1.43 6.48
CA LEU A 97 8.67 2.47 5.44
C LEU A 97 10.08 3.01 5.23
N ASP A 98 10.82 3.32 6.30
CA ASP A 98 12.20 3.80 6.22
C ASP A 98 13.14 2.73 5.61
N GLN A 99 12.92 1.45 5.91
CA GLN A 99 13.72 0.35 5.36
C GLN A 99 13.44 0.14 3.87
N TRP A 100 12.17 0.13 3.46
CA TRP A 100 11.78 0.06 2.05
C TRP A 100 12.31 1.27 1.27
N ASP A 101 12.24 2.46 1.85
CA ASP A 101 12.79 3.67 1.25
C ASP A 101 14.30 3.60 1.00
N SER A 102 15.03 2.90 1.86
CA SER A 102 16.47 2.70 1.70
C SER A 102 16.86 1.72 0.58
N ILE A 103 15.90 0.99 -0.01
CA ILE A 103 16.15 -0.01 -1.06
C ILE A 103 15.40 0.27 -2.37
N VAL A 104 14.27 0.97 -2.32
CA VAL A 104 13.49 1.28 -3.52
C VAL A 104 13.91 2.65 -4.05
N GLU A 105 14.62 2.64 -5.17
CA GLU A 105 14.96 3.88 -5.87
C GLU A 105 13.70 4.60 -6.39
N ASP A 106 13.67 5.92 -6.20
CA ASP A 106 12.59 6.81 -6.67
C ASP A 106 11.16 6.38 -6.27
N ALA A 107 11.00 5.75 -5.10
CA ALA A 107 9.70 5.31 -4.60
C ALA A 107 8.68 6.46 -4.50
N ARG A 108 7.41 6.13 -4.75
CA ARG A 108 6.25 7.00 -4.50
C ARG A 108 5.32 6.31 -3.52
N TYR A 109 4.87 7.05 -2.52
CA TYR A 109 4.09 6.49 -1.41
C TYR A 109 2.65 7.01 -1.44
N ILE A 110 1.70 6.09 -1.44
CA ILE A 110 0.29 6.39 -1.19
C ILE A 110 0.01 5.92 0.23
N LEU A 111 -0.05 6.87 1.17
CA LEU A 111 -0.25 6.60 2.58
C LEU A 111 -1.72 6.79 2.92
N VAL A 112 -2.37 5.73 3.38
CA VAL A 112 -3.81 5.72 3.63
C VAL A 112 -4.07 5.65 5.13
N TYR A 113 -4.94 6.53 5.61
CA TYR A 113 -5.50 6.45 6.96
C TYR A 113 -7.02 6.56 6.91
N GLY A 114 -7.68 6.09 7.97
CA GLY A 114 -9.12 6.18 8.15
C GLY A 114 -9.45 6.38 9.62
N PHE A 115 -10.74 6.54 9.93
CA PHE A 115 -11.15 6.68 11.32
C PHE A 115 -10.82 5.40 12.11
N PRO A 116 -10.45 5.53 13.39
CA PRO A 116 -10.08 4.38 14.21
C PRO A 116 -11.21 3.36 14.35
N TRP A 117 -12.48 3.80 14.38
CA TRP A 117 -13.64 2.89 14.48
C TRP A 117 -13.89 2.11 13.19
N ASP A 118 -13.73 2.72 12.01
CA ASP A 118 -13.89 2.02 10.73
C ASP A 118 -12.84 0.93 10.56
N VAL A 119 -11.58 1.23 10.94
CA VAL A 119 -10.49 0.25 10.91
C VAL A 119 -10.73 -0.84 11.94
N SER A 120 -11.21 -0.48 13.13
CA SER A 120 -11.51 -1.47 14.18
C SER A 120 -12.61 -2.44 13.75
N GLU A 121 -13.69 -1.93 13.14
CA GLU A 121 -14.73 -2.76 12.55
C GLU A 121 -14.17 -3.66 11.45
N ALA A 122 -13.39 -3.11 10.51
CA ALA A 122 -12.73 -3.85 9.44
C ALA A 122 -11.85 -5.00 9.96
N MET A 123 -11.14 -4.79 11.07
CA MET A 123 -10.29 -5.80 11.70
C MET A 123 -11.10 -6.98 12.27
N GLN A 124 -12.32 -6.75 12.75
CA GLN A 124 -13.20 -7.83 13.23
C GLN A 124 -13.65 -8.73 12.07
N TRP A 125 -13.86 -8.16 10.88
CA TRP A 125 -14.21 -8.92 9.67
C TRP A 125 -13.10 -9.84 9.17
N LEU A 126 -11.89 -9.75 9.72
CA LEU A 126 -10.79 -10.68 9.40
C LEU A 126 -10.96 -12.04 10.06
N TRP A 127 -11.82 -12.17 11.08
CA TRP A 127 -12.06 -13.40 11.83
C TRP A 127 -10.76 -14.03 12.38
N ILE A 128 -9.78 -13.20 12.70
CA ILE A 128 -8.55 -13.60 13.35
C ILE A 128 -8.86 -13.76 14.84
N GLU A 129 -8.55 -14.92 15.39
CA GLU A 129 -8.91 -15.29 16.77
C GLU A 129 -8.39 -14.28 17.80
N GLU A 130 -7.14 -13.81 17.66
CA GLU A 130 -6.59 -12.75 18.51
C GLU A 130 -7.43 -11.47 18.50
N PHE A 131 -7.94 -11.02 17.36
CA PHE A 131 -8.75 -9.79 17.29
C PHE A 131 -10.17 -9.96 17.83
N LEU A 132 -10.69 -11.18 17.82
CA LEU A 132 -11.98 -11.51 18.43
C LEU A 132 -11.86 -11.62 19.96
N LYS A 133 -10.74 -12.16 20.46
CA LYS A 133 -10.44 -12.26 21.90
C LYS A 133 -10.04 -10.90 22.50
N HIS A 134 -9.32 -10.09 21.72
CA HIS A 134 -8.75 -8.81 22.13
C HIS A 134 -9.17 -7.70 21.16
N PRO A 135 -10.47 -7.33 21.11
CA PRO A 135 -10.94 -6.27 20.22
C PRO A 135 -10.26 -4.91 20.49
N GLU A 136 -9.77 -4.69 21.71
CA GLU A 136 -8.98 -3.53 22.11
C GLU A 136 -7.65 -3.40 21.34
N TYR A 137 -7.10 -4.47 20.77
CA TYR A 137 -5.87 -4.38 20.00
C TYR A 137 -6.05 -3.55 18.73
N ALA A 138 -7.27 -3.47 18.18
CA ALA A 138 -7.52 -2.76 16.94
C ALA A 138 -7.18 -1.26 17.02
N TYR A 139 -7.59 -0.57 18.09
CA TYR A 139 -7.27 0.86 18.25
C TYR A 139 -5.79 1.10 18.54
N ARG A 140 -5.13 0.18 19.25
CA ARG A 140 -3.69 0.28 19.56
C ARG A 140 -2.84 0.06 18.32
N ILE A 141 -3.22 -0.92 17.49
CA ILE A 141 -2.59 -1.18 16.19
C ILE A 141 -2.84 0.02 15.25
N TRP A 142 -4.06 0.55 15.22
CA TRP A 142 -4.37 1.76 14.45
C TRP A 142 -3.45 2.93 14.83
N ASP A 143 -3.33 3.24 16.12
CA ASP A 143 -2.48 4.34 16.59
C ASP A 143 -1.01 4.08 16.25
N PHE A 144 -0.52 2.87 16.50
CA PHE A 144 0.84 2.44 16.21
C PHE A 144 1.24 2.57 14.73
N TYR A 145 0.33 2.19 13.82
CA TYR A 145 0.54 2.31 12.38
C TYR A 145 0.46 3.76 11.92
N ASN A 146 -0.53 4.52 12.41
CA ASN A 146 -0.72 5.92 11.99
C ASN A 146 0.39 6.84 12.49
N GLN A 147 1.00 6.55 13.64
CA GLN A 147 2.22 7.24 14.07
C GLN A 147 3.35 7.06 13.06
N ARG A 148 3.58 5.84 12.55
CA ARG A 148 4.60 5.59 11.52
C ARG A 148 4.28 6.27 10.19
N VAL A 149 3.02 6.20 9.75
CA VAL A 149 2.57 6.93 8.56
C VAL A 149 2.87 8.42 8.69
N ARG A 150 2.48 9.02 9.81
CA ARG A 150 2.70 10.45 10.09
C ARG A 150 4.20 10.77 10.09
N ASP A 151 4.99 10.02 10.85
CA ASP A 151 6.40 10.30 11.03
C ASP A 151 7.18 10.14 9.72
N PHE A 152 6.83 9.16 8.89
CA PHE A 152 7.39 9.02 7.54
C PHE A 152 6.94 10.14 6.60
N TYR A 153 5.64 10.49 6.61
CA TYR A 153 5.10 11.57 5.77
C TYR A 153 5.78 12.91 6.06
N VAL A 154 6.00 13.24 7.33
CA VAL A 154 6.68 14.50 7.73
C VAL A 154 8.09 14.58 7.14
N LYS A 155 8.83 13.46 7.07
CA LYS A 155 10.18 13.40 6.49
C LYS A 155 10.17 13.44 4.95
N HIS A 156 9.13 12.89 4.32
CA HIS A 156 9.14 12.55 2.89
C HIS A 156 7.94 13.09 2.09
N ALA A 157 7.30 14.16 2.57
CA ALA A 157 6.06 14.70 2.01
C ALA A 157 6.09 14.95 0.49
N HIS A 158 7.25 15.33 -0.06
CA HIS A 158 7.43 15.63 -1.49
C HIS A 158 7.18 14.44 -2.43
N ARG A 159 7.25 13.20 -1.92
CA ARG A 159 7.03 11.95 -2.66
C ARG A 159 5.95 11.07 -2.03
N CYS A 160 5.14 11.66 -1.16
CA CYS A 160 4.02 10.99 -0.51
C CYS A 160 2.71 11.69 -0.84
N LEU A 161 1.66 10.88 -1.00
CA LEU A 161 0.28 11.33 -0.99
C LEU A 161 -0.41 10.72 0.23
N LEU A 162 -0.73 11.55 1.23
CA LEU A 162 -1.45 11.16 2.43
C LEU A 162 -2.96 11.34 2.22
N ILE A 163 -3.75 10.29 2.41
CA ILE A 163 -5.17 10.26 2.09
C ILE A 163 -6.00 9.72 3.24
N HIS A 164 -7.07 10.44 3.55
CA HIS A 164 -8.17 9.91 4.34
C HIS A 164 -9.08 9.06 3.44
N ILE A 165 -9.20 7.76 3.70
CA ILE A 165 -9.91 6.83 2.82
C ILE A 165 -11.38 7.22 2.60
N ASN A 166 -12.08 7.67 3.65
CA ASN A 166 -13.48 8.09 3.55
C ASN A 166 -13.70 9.37 2.72
N ALA A 167 -12.65 10.15 2.45
CA ALA A 167 -12.76 11.32 1.60
C ALA A 167 -12.73 10.96 0.10
N VAL A 168 -12.19 9.79 -0.25
CA VAL A 168 -11.95 9.39 -1.65
C VAL A 168 -13.24 9.29 -2.47
N PRO A 169 -14.33 8.63 -2.02
CA PRO A 169 -15.55 8.52 -2.82
C PRO A 169 -16.14 9.88 -3.21
N ALA A 170 -16.09 10.85 -2.30
CA ALA A 170 -16.60 12.20 -2.53
C ALA A 170 -15.62 13.10 -3.30
N ASN A 171 -14.35 12.71 -3.46
CA ASN A 171 -13.29 13.53 -4.05
C ASN A 171 -12.47 12.76 -5.10
N LEU A 172 -13.11 11.85 -5.84
CA LEU A 172 -12.43 10.91 -6.74
C LEU A 172 -11.58 11.63 -7.80
N GLU A 173 -12.11 12.67 -8.46
CA GLU A 173 -11.37 13.44 -9.48
C GLU A 173 -10.12 14.09 -8.89
N ARG A 174 -10.23 14.67 -7.69
CA ARG A 174 -9.11 15.27 -6.98
C ARG A 174 -8.07 14.22 -6.60
N PHE A 175 -8.50 13.05 -6.14
CA PHE A 175 -7.60 11.95 -5.83
C PHE A 175 -6.82 11.49 -7.07
N VAL A 176 -7.48 11.28 -8.22
CA VAL A 176 -6.83 10.93 -9.49
C VAL A 176 -5.85 12.02 -9.95
N PHE A 177 -6.24 13.29 -9.83
CA PHE A 177 -5.36 14.41 -10.14
C PHE A 177 -4.08 14.41 -9.28
N LEU A 178 -4.21 14.14 -7.97
CA LEU A 178 -3.08 14.08 -7.04
C LEU A 178 -2.16 12.89 -7.32
N LEU A 179 -2.71 11.75 -7.75
CA LEU A 179 -1.88 10.63 -8.23
C LEU A 179 -1.05 11.01 -9.45
N GLY A 180 -1.64 11.72 -10.42
CA GLY A 180 -0.91 12.23 -11.57
C GLY A 180 0.21 13.20 -11.19
N LYS A 181 -0.01 14.05 -10.19
CA LYS A 181 1.03 14.94 -9.63
C LYS A 181 2.15 14.18 -8.92
N LEU A 182 1.84 13.04 -8.32
CA LEU A 182 2.82 12.14 -7.70
C LEU A 182 3.62 11.33 -8.75
N GLY A 183 3.24 11.40 -10.03
CA GLY A 183 3.86 10.63 -11.11
C GLY A 183 3.27 9.24 -11.29
N ILE A 184 2.11 8.96 -10.68
CA ILE A 184 1.41 7.68 -10.79
C ILE A 184 0.26 7.81 -11.80
N GLY A 185 0.24 6.93 -12.81
CA GLY A 185 -0.88 6.84 -13.78
C GLY A 185 -0.82 7.84 -14.96
N SER A 186 0.33 8.45 -15.28
CA SER A 186 0.47 9.37 -16.43
C SER A 186 0.91 8.71 -17.74
N ALA A 187 1.30 7.44 -17.74
CA ALA A 187 1.76 6.77 -18.95
C ALA A 187 0.65 6.67 -20.04
N ASP A 188 -0.64 6.68 -19.67
CA ASP A 188 -1.72 6.55 -20.65
C ASP A 188 -2.24 7.90 -21.20
N LEU A 189 -2.04 9.02 -20.50
CA LEU A 189 -2.46 10.34 -21.01
C LEU A 189 -1.56 10.83 -22.15
N ASP A 190 -0.25 10.62 -22.05
CA ASP A 190 0.69 10.96 -23.11
C ASP A 190 0.68 9.95 -24.27
N ARG A 191 0.40 8.67 -24.00
CA ARG A 191 0.28 7.63 -25.02
C ARG A 191 -0.98 7.82 -25.88
N ARG A 192 -2.12 8.16 -25.26
CA ARG A 192 -3.35 8.55 -25.99
C ARG A 192 -3.18 9.85 -26.79
N ARG A 193 -2.45 10.84 -26.26
CA ARG A 193 -2.10 12.06 -27.02
C ARG A 193 -1.20 11.79 -28.22
N ARG A 194 -0.22 10.87 -28.12
CA ARG A 194 0.63 10.48 -29.26
C ARG A 194 -0.11 9.65 -30.31
N ILE A 195 -1.07 8.81 -29.89
CA ILE A 195 -1.91 8.03 -30.81
C ILE A 195 -2.91 8.96 -31.53
N LEU A 196 -3.56 9.88 -30.82
CA LEU A 196 -4.51 10.85 -31.40
C LEU A 196 -3.81 11.96 -32.19
N GLY A 197 -2.56 12.32 -31.85
CA GLY A 197 -1.75 13.28 -32.62
C GLY A 197 -1.16 12.69 -33.91
N ARG A 198 -1.14 11.36 -34.05
CA ARG A 198 -0.76 10.66 -35.30
C ARG A 198 -1.95 10.31 -36.18
N ALA A 199 -3.14 10.20 -35.60
CA ALA A 199 -4.40 10.08 -36.34
C ALA A 199 -4.93 11.47 -36.73
N GLY A 200 -4.28 12.10 -37.71
CA GLY A 200 -4.80 13.31 -38.33
C GLY A 200 -6.17 13.04 -38.97
N TYR A 201 -7.25 13.33 -38.24
CA TYR A 201 -8.58 13.47 -38.82
C TYR A 201 -8.94 14.95 -38.88
N SER A 202 -8.80 15.50 -40.08
CA SER A 202 -9.51 16.70 -40.53
C SER A 202 -11.01 16.45 -40.41
N LEU A 203 -11.69 17.18 -39.55
CA LEU A 203 -13.14 17.34 -39.60
C LEU A 203 -13.45 18.68 -40.26
N SER A 204 -13.34 18.71 -41.59
CA SER A 204 -14.11 19.64 -42.42
C SER A 204 -15.38 18.92 -42.87
N GLY A 205 -16.50 19.19 -42.22
CA GLY A 205 -17.82 18.73 -42.63
C GLY A 205 -18.86 19.79 -42.31
N ARG A 206 -19.24 20.57 -43.30
CA ARG A 206 -20.19 21.69 -43.24
C ARG A 206 -21.60 21.19 -42.90
N ILE A 207 -22.30 21.99 -42.10
CA ILE A 207 -23.74 21.91 -41.88
C ILE A 207 -24.42 22.68 -43.03
N HIS A 208 -25.30 22.00 -43.76
CA HIS A 208 -26.49 22.56 -44.40
C HIS A 208 -27.67 21.68 -44.04
#